data_AF-A0A2U3K6I8-F1
#
_entry.id   AF-A0A2U3K6I8-F1
#
_cell.length_a   1.000
_cell.length_b   1.000
_cell.length_c   1.000
_cell.angle_alpha   90.00
_cell.angle_beta   90.00
_cell.angle_gamma   90.00
#
_symmetry.space_group_name_H-M   'P 1'
#
loop_
_entity.id
_entity.type
_entity.pdbx_description
1 polymer ?
#
loop_
_entity_poly.entity_id
_entity_poly.type
_entity_poly.pdbx_seq_one_letter_code
_entity_poly.pdbx_strand_id
1 'polypeptide(L)'
;MRTLDRQQQKIFFYMSAEKRIPKNHPLRPVKVMVEECLKSLDERFNKMYSSIGRPSIAPERLLKAILLQILYSVRSERALIEHIDYNTLFRWFIGLHLDEPLWNHSTFSKNRDRLSKAFDLPLQFAHPVPLCFRAWKPEQQLKSQRVCRKG
;
A
#
# COMPACT_ATOMS: atom_id res chain seq x y z
N MET A 1 11.21 -17.99 -41.76
CA MET A 1 11.10 -18.95 -40.64
C MET A 1 10.52 -18.22 -39.43
N ARG A 2 9.35 -18.61 -38.91
CA ARG A 2 8.81 -18.07 -37.66
C ARG A 2 9.51 -18.78 -36.49
N THR A 3 10.15 -18.01 -35.60
CA THR A 3 10.77 -18.55 -34.39
C THR A 3 9.70 -19.22 -33.53
N LEU A 4 9.93 -20.47 -33.13
CA LEU A 4 9.09 -21.18 -32.18
C LEU A 4 9.02 -20.38 -30.88
N ASP A 5 7.80 -20.03 -30.46
CA ASP A 5 7.52 -19.47 -29.14
C ASP A 5 8.02 -20.47 -28.09
N ARG A 6 9.19 -20.19 -27.52
CA ARG A 6 9.67 -20.92 -26.35
C ARG A 6 8.82 -20.47 -25.18
N GLN A 7 7.80 -21.27 -24.84
CA GLN A 7 7.13 -21.11 -23.56
C GLN A 7 8.16 -21.34 -22.45
N GLN A 8 8.61 -20.24 -21.86
CA GLN A 8 9.55 -20.24 -20.76
C GLN A 8 8.91 -20.99 -19.59
N GLN A 9 9.55 -22.07 -19.14
CA GLN A 9 9.09 -22.80 -17.97
C GLN A 9 8.98 -21.84 -16.77
N LYS A 10 7.92 -21.99 -15.98
CA LYS A 10 7.70 -21.17 -14.78
C LYS A 10 8.82 -21.43 -13.77
N ILE A 11 9.76 -20.50 -13.68
CA ILE A 11 10.80 -20.52 -12.64
C ILE A 11 10.13 -20.06 -11.34
N PHE A 12 10.11 -20.93 -10.34
CA PHE A 12 9.60 -20.59 -9.00
C PHE A 12 10.69 -19.86 -8.21
N PHE A 13 10.62 -18.53 -8.16
CA PHE A 13 11.49 -17.71 -7.32
C PHE A 13 10.84 -17.45 -5.96
N TYR A 14 11.40 -18.03 -4.89
CA TYR A 14 11.05 -17.68 -3.51
C TYR A 14 11.74 -16.37 -3.13
N MET A 15 11.12 -15.23 -3.46
CA MET A 15 11.62 -13.92 -3.05
C MET A 15 10.78 -13.34 -1.92
N SER A 16 11.42 -13.07 -0.79
CA SER A 16 10.83 -12.27 0.28
C SER A 16 10.86 -10.79 -0.09
N ALA A 17 9.69 -10.14 -0.13
CA ALA A 17 9.58 -8.70 -0.36
C ALA A 17 10.40 -7.89 0.67
N GLU A 18 10.51 -8.40 1.90
CA GLU A 18 11.32 -7.84 2.98
C GLU A 18 12.80 -7.71 2.59
N LYS A 19 13.37 -8.72 1.93
CA LYS A 19 14.78 -8.72 1.50
C LYS A 19 15.04 -7.79 0.32
N ARG A 20 14.02 -7.50 -0.49
CA ARG A 20 14.13 -6.65 -1.68
C ARG A 20 14.17 -5.16 -1.33
N ILE A 21 13.62 -4.79 -0.18
CA ILE A 21 13.50 -3.39 0.23
C ILE A 21 14.72 -3.00 1.07
N PRO A 22 15.47 -1.95 0.68
CA PRO A 22 16.65 -1.51 1.41
C PRO A 22 16.38 -1.33 2.91
N LYS A 23 17.32 -1.75 3.75
CA LYS A 23 17.21 -1.65 5.22
C LYS A 23 17.10 -0.19 5.71
N ASN A 24 17.66 0.74 4.96
CA ASN A 24 17.63 2.18 5.22
C ASN A 24 16.44 2.91 4.55
N HIS A 25 15.47 2.17 4.01
CA HIS A 25 14.32 2.79 3.35
C HIS A 25 13.43 3.54 4.37
N PRO A 26 13.04 4.79 4.11
CA PRO A 26 12.35 5.64 5.10
C PRO A 26 10.94 5.14 5.47
N LEU A 27 10.30 4.32 4.64
CA LEU A 27 9.03 3.66 5.02
C LEU A 27 9.18 2.57 6.09
N ARG A 28 10.39 2.07 6.38
CA ARG A 28 10.58 1.06 7.42
C ARG A 28 10.20 1.54 8.82
N PRO A 29 10.76 2.64 9.34
CA PRO A 29 10.32 3.17 10.63
C PRO A 29 8.84 3.56 10.63
N VAL A 30 8.34 4.13 9.52
CA VAL A 30 6.91 4.46 9.37
C VAL A 30 6.04 3.21 9.49
N LYS A 31 6.43 2.11 8.85
CA LYS A 31 5.68 0.84 8.91
C LYS A 31 5.58 0.33 10.36
N VAL A 32 6.68 0.37 11.11
CA VAL A 32 6.70 -0.05 12.53
C VAL A 32 5.75 0.81 13.36
N MET A 33 5.87 2.13 13.26
CA MET A 33 4.98 3.06 13.99
C MET A 33 3.51 2.84 13.64
N VAL A 34 3.20 2.65 12.35
CA VAL A 34 1.83 2.39 11.90
C VAL A 34 1.31 1.06 12.42
N GLU A 35 2.13 0.01 12.43
CA GLU A 35 1.73 -1.30 12.96
C GLU A 35 1.48 -1.25 14.48
N GLU A 36 2.28 -0.50 15.22
CA GLU A 36 2.05 -0.26 16.66
C GLU A 36 0.74 0.52 16.89
N CYS A 37 0.49 1.59 16.13
CA CYS A 37 -0.75 2.34 16.19
C CYS A 37 -1.97 1.51 15.78
N LEU A 38 -1.84 0.61 14.80
CA LEU A 38 -2.94 -0.24 14.38
C LEU A 38 -3.26 -1.30 15.43
N LYS A 39 -2.24 -1.84 16.12
CA LYS A 39 -2.45 -2.77 17.24
C LYS A 39 -3.22 -2.14 18.39
N SER A 40 -3.02 -0.86 18.68
CA SER A 40 -3.81 -0.18 19.73
C SER A 40 -5.26 0.09 19.32
N LEU A 41 -5.59 -0.02 18.02
CA LEU A 41 -6.93 0.14 17.48
C LEU A 41 -7.65 -1.19 17.24
N ASP A 42 -7.02 -2.32 17.55
CA ASP A 42 -7.52 -3.67 17.25
C ASP A 42 -8.92 -3.92 17.84
N GLU A 43 -9.17 -3.50 19.08
CA GLU A 43 -10.50 -3.60 19.71
C GLU A 43 -11.59 -2.81 18.98
N ARG A 44 -11.25 -1.65 18.38
CA ARG A 44 -12.19 -0.88 17.54
C ARG A 44 -12.40 -1.55 16.19
N PHE A 45 -11.35 -2.12 15.59
CA PHE A 45 -11.47 -2.86 14.34
C PHE A 45 -12.34 -4.11 14.50
N ASN A 46 -12.20 -4.84 15.61
CA ASN A 46 -13.02 -6.02 15.94
C ASN A 46 -14.53 -5.76 15.90
N LYS A 47 -14.97 -4.53 16.23
CA LYS A 47 -16.39 -4.15 16.15
C LYS A 47 -16.87 -3.84 14.72
N MET A 48 -15.96 -3.56 13.79
CA MET A 48 -16.29 -3.25 12.40
C MET A 48 -16.21 -4.48 11.47
N TYR A 49 -15.47 -5.51 11.87
CA TYR A 49 -15.46 -6.76 11.13
C TYR A 49 -16.85 -7.38 11.14
N SER A 50 -17.44 -7.57 9.95
CA SER A 50 -18.66 -8.36 9.82
C SER A 50 -18.33 -9.81 10.09
N SER A 51 -19.05 -10.45 11.01
CA SER A 51 -18.97 -11.90 11.26
C SER A 51 -19.51 -12.73 10.08
N ILE A 52 -20.25 -12.12 9.15
CA ILE A 52 -20.91 -12.78 8.02
C ILE A 52 -20.69 -11.94 6.75
N GLY A 53 -19.92 -12.44 5.77
CA GLY A 53 -19.78 -11.81 4.46
C GLY A 53 -18.52 -12.18 3.68
N ARG A 54 -18.48 -11.76 2.39
CA ARG A 54 -17.29 -11.79 1.53
C ARG A 54 -16.12 -11.08 2.25
N PRO A 55 -14.86 -11.52 2.11
CA PRO A 55 -13.73 -10.82 2.73
C PRO A 55 -13.68 -9.38 2.22
N SER A 56 -14.10 -8.44 3.07
CA SER A 56 -13.89 -7.01 2.86
C SER A 56 -12.42 -6.68 3.02
N ILE A 57 -11.97 -5.56 2.46
CA ILE A 57 -10.61 -5.07 2.68
C ILE A 57 -10.47 -4.82 4.18
N ALA A 58 -9.48 -5.45 4.81
CA ALA A 58 -9.20 -5.26 6.23
C ALA A 58 -8.94 -3.75 6.52
N PRO A 59 -9.55 -3.17 7.57
CA PRO A 59 -9.44 -1.74 7.87
C PRO A 59 -7.99 -1.27 8.06
N GLU A 60 -7.10 -2.13 8.53
CA GLU A 60 -5.66 -1.89 8.68
C GLU A 60 -4.98 -1.71 7.32
N ARG A 61 -5.32 -2.57 6.35
CA ARG A 61 -4.80 -2.49 4.97
C ARG A 61 -5.31 -1.22 4.28
N LEU A 62 -6.56 -0.86 4.54
CA LEU A 62 -7.18 0.36 4.04
C LEU A 62 -6.49 1.62 4.58
N LEU A 63 -6.24 1.68 5.89
CA LEU A 63 -5.52 2.79 6.53
C LEU A 63 -4.08 2.91 6.01
N LYS A 64 -3.36 1.79 5.86
CA LYS A 64 -2.00 1.80 5.28
C LYS A 64 -2.00 2.33 3.85
N ALA A 65 -2.98 1.98 3.03
CA ALA A 65 -3.11 2.47 1.66
C ALA A 65 -3.44 3.97 1.61
N ILE A 66 -4.36 4.45 2.46
CA ILE A 66 -4.67 5.89 2.59
C ILE A 66 -3.42 6.67 3.03
N LEU A 67 -2.65 6.12 3.96
CA LEU A 67 -1.39 6.74 4.39
C LEU A 67 -0.39 6.83 3.22
N LEU A 68 -0.24 5.77 2.42
CA LEU A 68 0.57 5.85 1.19
C LEU A 68 0.06 6.92 0.23
N GLN A 69 -1.26 7.06 0.08
CA GLN A 69 -1.86 8.10 -0.75
C GLN A 69 -1.44 9.50 -0.29
N ILE A 70 -1.41 9.76 1.02
CA ILE A 70 -0.97 11.03 1.62
C ILE A 70 0.53 11.23 1.45
N LEU A 71 1.34 10.24 1.83
CA LEU A 71 2.81 10.31 1.80
C LEU A 71 3.37 10.53 0.39
N TYR A 72 2.74 9.91 -0.59
CA TYR A 72 3.15 9.99 -1.99
C TYR A 72 2.29 10.97 -2.80
N SER A 73 1.37 11.70 -2.16
CA SER A 73 0.50 12.70 -2.79
C SER A 73 -0.22 12.15 -4.03
N VAL A 74 -0.67 10.90 -3.96
CA VAL A 74 -1.31 10.20 -5.07
C VAL A 74 -2.72 10.76 -5.27
N ARG A 75 -2.95 11.35 -6.45
CA ARG A 75 -4.10 12.20 -6.73
C ARG A 75 -5.43 11.46 -6.90
N SER A 76 -5.42 10.14 -7.10
CA SER A 76 -6.64 9.36 -7.26
C SER A 76 -6.51 7.97 -6.65
N GLU A 77 -7.64 7.41 -6.21
CA GLU A 77 -7.67 6.05 -5.69
C GLU A 77 -7.38 5.02 -6.79
N ARG A 78 -7.79 5.29 -8.04
CA ARG A 78 -7.43 4.44 -9.19
C ARG A 78 -5.91 4.38 -9.36
N ALA A 79 -5.24 5.54 -9.38
CA ALA A 79 -3.80 5.59 -9.44
C ALA A 79 -3.17 4.90 -8.23
N LEU A 80 -3.71 5.07 -7.02
CA LEU A 80 -3.22 4.39 -5.82
C LEU A 80 -3.26 2.86 -5.96
N ILE A 81 -4.40 2.31 -6.41
CA ILE A 81 -4.54 0.88 -6.66
C ILE A 81 -3.53 0.41 -7.72
N GLU A 82 -3.39 1.12 -8.83
CA GLU A 82 -2.36 0.80 -9.83
C GLU A 82 -0.95 0.84 -9.22
N HIS A 83 -0.62 1.89 -8.47
CA HIS A 83 0.65 2.03 -7.77
C HIS A 83 0.96 0.85 -6.83
N ILE A 84 -0.05 0.35 -6.12
CA ILE A 84 0.09 -0.84 -5.28
C ILE A 84 0.28 -2.09 -6.16
N ASP A 85 -0.36 -2.15 -7.33
CA ASP A 85 -0.32 -3.30 -8.23
C ASP A 85 1.02 -3.50 -8.95
N TYR A 86 1.82 -2.47 -9.17
CA TYR A 86 3.16 -2.66 -9.75
C TYR A 86 4.31 -2.50 -8.75
N ASN A 87 4.08 -1.86 -7.60
CA ASN A 87 5.16 -1.54 -6.67
C ASN A 87 5.25 -2.53 -5.50
N THR A 88 6.30 -3.38 -5.52
CA THR A 88 6.61 -4.30 -4.41
C THR A 88 6.74 -3.59 -3.06
N LEU A 89 7.27 -2.35 -3.02
CA LEU A 89 7.40 -1.57 -1.79
C LEU A 89 6.03 -1.25 -1.18
N PHE A 90 5.05 -0.90 -2.02
CA PHE A 90 3.72 -0.53 -1.55
C PHE A 90 2.95 -1.75 -1.07
N ARG A 91 3.02 -2.87 -1.81
CA ARG A 91 2.49 -4.16 -1.33
C ARG A 91 3.09 -4.57 0.01
N TRP A 92 4.41 -4.48 0.14
CA TRP A 92 5.10 -4.80 1.39
C TRP A 92 4.68 -3.90 2.55
N PHE A 93 4.47 -2.61 2.30
CA PHE A 93 4.04 -1.67 3.32
C PHE A 93 2.64 -2.01 3.83
N ILE A 94 1.71 -2.28 2.89
CA ILE A 94 0.33 -2.66 3.19
C ILE A 94 0.25 -4.04 3.87
N GLY A 95 1.18 -4.95 3.56
CA GLY A 95 1.14 -6.34 4.02
C GLY A 95 0.36 -7.26 3.06
N LEU A 96 0.47 -6.98 1.76
CA LEU A 96 -0.02 -7.85 0.70
C LEU A 96 1.11 -8.74 0.20
N HIS A 97 0.77 -9.99 -0.15
CA HIS A 97 1.68 -10.84 -0.90
C HIS A 97 1.79 -10.34 -2.35
N LEU A 98 2.88 -10.69 -3.03
CA LEU A 98 3.13 -10.27 -4.41
C LEU A 98 2.15 -10.90 -5.41
N ASP A 99 1.65 -12.08 -5.09
CA ASP A 99 0.69 -12.89 -5.83
C ASP A 99 -0.76 -12.71 -5.37
N GLU A 100 -1.00 -11.95 -4.30
CA GLU A 100 -2.35 -11.67 -3.82
C GLU A 100 -3.09 -10.73 -4.77
N PRO A 101 -4.33 -11.06 -5.18
CA PRO A 101 -5.11 -10.20 -6.06
C PRO A 101 -5.42 -8.87 -5.37
N LEU A 102 -5.29 -7.79 -6.13
CA LEU A 102 -5.56 -6.45 -5.62
C LEU A 102 -7.06 -6.12 -5.68
N TRP A 103 -7.49 -5.25 -4.76
CA TRP A 103 -8.87 -4.79 -4.68
C TRP A 103 -9.20 -3.81 -5.82
N ASN A 104 -10.44 -3.82 -6.28
CA ASN A 104 -10.93 -2.82 -7.23
C ASN A 104 -11.06 -1.45 -6.54
N HIS A 105 -10.67 -0.37 -7.22
CA HIS A 105 -10.84 1.02 -6.76
C HIS A 105 -12.25 1.32 -6.23
N SER A 106 -13.31 0.82 -6.86
CA SER A 106 -14.69 1.05 -6.41
C SER A 106 -15.00 0.39 -5.06
N THR A 107 -14.36 -0.76 -4.78
CA THR A 107 -14.45 -1.42 -3.47
C THR A 107 -13.67 -0.65 -2.43
N PHE A 108 -12.49 -0.13 -2.81
CA PHE A 108 -11.69 0.74 -1.96
C PHE A 108 -12.45 1.99 -1.53
N SER A 109 -13.04 2.74 -2.47
CA SER A 109 -13.82 3.95 -2.17
C SER A 109 -14.94 3.69 -1.16
N LYS A 110 -15.73 2.63 -1.40
CA LYS A 110 -16.84 2.25 -0.51
C LYS A 110 -16.38 1.89 0.89
N ASN A 111 -15.26 1.19 1.02
CA ASN A 111 -14.71 0.84 2.33
C ASN A 111 -14.11 2.06 3.04
N ARG A 112 -13.44 2.96 2.31
CA ARG A 112 -12.97 4.24 2.86
C ARG A 112 -14.11 5.07 3.42
N ASP A 113 -15.23 5.17 2.70
CA ASP A 113 -16.39 5.95 3.15
C ASP A 113 -17.10 5.30 4.36
N ARG A 114 -17.03 3.98 4.49
CA ARG A 114 -17.50 3.29 5.71
C ARG A 114 -16.57 3.56 6.89
N LEU A 115 -15.26 3.50 6.65
CA LEU A 115 -14.25 3.79 7.66
C LEU A 115 -14.35 5.23 8.16
N SER A 116 -14.50 6.21 7.27
CA SER A 116 -14.63 7.63 7.66
C SER A 116 -15.83 7.85 8.58
N LYS A 117 -16.97 7.26 8.25
CA LYS A 117 -18.19 7.32 9.08
C LYS A 117 -18.01 6.63 10.43
N ALA A 118 -17.31 5.50 10.48
CA ALA A 118 -17.11 4.75 11.72
C ALA A 118 -16.18 5.47 12.72
N PHE A 119 -15.25 6.28 12.23
CA PHE A 119 -14.32 7.04 13.08
C PHE A 119 -14.67 8.53 13.20
N ASP A 120 -15.79 8.98 12.62
CA ASP A 120 -16.16 10.39 12.49
C ASP A 120 -15.00 11.26 11.96
N LEU A 121 -14.23 10.68 11.02
CA LEU A 121 -13.07 11.35 10.43
C LEU A 121 -13.52 12.07 9.16
N PRO A 122 -13.21 13.37 9.00
CA PRO A 122 -13.34 14.04 7.72
C PRO A 122 -12.23 13.56 6.77
N LEU A 123 -12.34 12.32 6.26
CA LEU A 123 -11.47 11.77 5.22
C LEU A 123 -11.85 12.32 3.82
N GLN A 124 -12.21 13.60 3.74
CA GLN A 124 -12.38 14.30 2.47
C GLN A 124 -11.01 14.84 2.05
N PHE A 125 -10.32 14.07 1.21
CA PHE A 125 -8.98 14.42 0.71
C PHE A 125 -9.06 15.53 -0.35
N ALA A 126 -9.16 16.78 0.09
CA ALA A 126 -8.69 17.95 -0.66
C ALA A 126 -7.33 18.36 -0.06
N HIS A 127 -6.25 18.22 -0.84
CA HIS A 127 -4.88 18.58 -0.43
C HIS A 127 -4.78 20.00 0.17
N PRO A 128 -3.90 20.26 1.15
CA PRO A 128 -2.44 20.06 1.05
C PRO A 128 -1.84 19.17 2.15
N VAL A 129 -0.62 18.69 1.93
CA VAL A 129 0.19 17.86 2.85
C VAL A 129 0.25 18.51 4.24
N PRO A 130 0.01 17.78 5.36
CA PRO A 130 0.22 18.32 6.71
C PRO A 130 1.66 18.80 6.90
N LEU A 131 1.84 19.97 7.51
CA LEU A 131 3.14 20.62 7.72
C LEU A 131 4.16 19.74 8.47
N CYS A 132 3.70 18.75 9.25
CA CYS A 132 4.54 17.75 9.91
C CYS A 132 5.29 16.82 8.94
N PHE A 133 4.88 16.73 7.67
CA PHE A 133 5.56 15.96 6.61
C PHE A 133 6.52 16.80 5.76
N ARG A 134 6.78 18.07 6.10
CA ARG A 134 7.69 18.95 5.35
C ARG A 134 9.16 18.46 5.37
N ALA A 135 9.50 17.54 6.27
CA ALA A 135 10.79 16.82 6.31
C ALA A 135 10.85 15.60 5.37
N TRP A 136 9.72 15.13 4.83
CA TRP A 136 9.68 14.08 3.81
C TRP A 136 10.07 14.66 2.44
N LYS A 137 11.33 14.50 2.06
CA LYS A 137 11.82 14.92 0.73
C LYS A 137 11.50 13.84 -0.33
N PRO A 138 10.67 14.15 -1.35
CA PRO A 138 10.46 13.25 -2.49
C PRO A 138 11.73 13.03 -3.32
N GLU A 139 12.80 13.80 -3.13
CA GLU A 139 14.07 13.64 -3.86
C GLU A 139 14.80 12.31 -3.61
N GLN A 140 14.50 11.59 -2.51
CA GLN A 140 15.04 10.24 -2.28
C GLN A 140 14.42 9.20 -3.24
N GLN A 141 13.31 9.52 -3.91
CA GLN A 141 12.58 8.66 -4.84
C GLN A 141 13.32 8.46 -6.18
N LEU A 142 13.98 9.50 -6.70
CA LEU A 142 14.71 9.46 -7.98
C LEU A 142 16.05 8.71 -7.91
N LYS A 143 16.58 8.47 -6.71
CA LYS A 143 17.80 7.68 -6.52
C LYS A 143 17.49 6.19 -6.45
N SER A 144 16.42 5.78 -5.77
CA SER A 144 15.97 4.38 -5.72
C SER A 144 15.55 3.83 -7.10
N GLN A 145 14.86 4.63 -7.92
CA GLN A 145 14.48 4.21 -9.28
C GLN A 145 15.64 4.22 -10.28
N ARG A 146 16.71 5.01 -10.04
CA ARG A 146 17.91 5.02 -10.89
C ARG A 146 18.85 3.83 -10.65
N VAL A 147 18.80 3.22 -9.47
CA VAL A 147 19.63 2.03 -9.16
C VAL A 147 19.18 0.79 -9.97
N CYS A 148 17.91 0.70 -10.39
CA CYS A 148 17.45 -0.38 -11.27
C CYS A 148 17.76 -0.19 -12.78
N ARG A 149 18.37 0.93 -13.20
CA ARG A 149 18.77 1.16 -14.61
C ARG A 149 20.27 1.04 -14.86
N LYS A 150 21.06 0.68 -13.84
CA LYS A 150 22.50 0.44 -13.96
C LYS A 150 22.85 -0.88 -13.27
N GLY A 151 22.52 -1.97 -13.94
CA GLY A 151 22.87 -3.35 -13.58
C GLY A 151 22.62 -4.23 -14.77
#